data_AF-A0A956YZU0-F1
#
_entry.id   AF-A0A956YZU0-F1
#
_cell.length_a   1.000
_cell.length_b   1.000
_cell.length_c   1.000
_cell.angle_alpha   90.00
_cell.angle_beta   90.00
_cell.angle_gamma   90.00
#
_symmetry.space_group_name_H-M   'P 1'
#
loop_
_entity.id
_entity.type
_entity.pdbx_description
1 polymer ?
#
loop_
_entity_poly.entity_id
_entity_poly.type
_entity_poly.pdbx_seq_one_letter_code
_entity_poly.pdbx_strand_id
1 'polypeptide(L)'
;MRACALLNGTPPYEPSSALRLVDPTPDDINNAANWVAQTFALASVPVELSPELAQHPLFRRGNELWALGWQREATAEFVALHRLYRDDPAAMFQLAHYYRSIRAYRPSIVAATRLIFLARQPLPSIPTYIAQLAYPLYYADLIQTASQQYQLDPLYVASLTRQESTYEANAVSLVGARGLMQLMPTTAADVASRLNLADYQLGDLVRPNVNIAMGTFYIASARDFRDGSVVG
;
A
#
# COMPACT_ATOMS: atom_id res chain seq x y z
N MET A 1 1.59 -21.47 11.19
CA MET A 1 2.53 -20.66 12.00
C MET A 1 2.18 -20.56 13.49
N ARG A 2 0.91 -20.53 13.92
CA ARG A 2 0.53 -20.39 15.36
C ARG A 2 0.74 -21.64 16.22
N ALA A 3 0.52 -22.84 15.68
CA ALA A 3 0.67 -24.10 16.42
C ALA A 3 2.13 -24.39 16.86
N CYS A 4 3.10 -24.21 15.95
CA CYS A 4 4.52 -24.39 16.27
C CYS A 4 5.06 -23.33 17.25
N ALA A 5 4.58 -22.08 17.16
CA ALA A 5 5.00 -21.00 18.06
C ALA A 5 4.51 -21.22 19.50
N LEU A 6 3.28 -21.73 19.67
CA LEU A 6 2.73 -22.11 20.97
C LEU A 6 3.48 -23.30 21.59
N LEU A 7 3.84 -24.31 20.78
CA LEU A 7 4.65 -25.44 21.24
C LEU A 7 6.07 -25.03 21.69
N ASN A 8 6.60 -23.95 21.12
CA ASN A 8 7.94 -23.44 21.44
C ASN A 8 7.93 -22.34 22.52
N GLY A 9 6.82 -22.11 23.20
CA GLY A 9 6.73 -21.10 24.27
C GLY A 9 6.96 -19.66 23.82
N THR A 10 6.80 -19.37 22.52
CA THR A 10 6.93 -18.00 22.02
C THR A 10 5.69 -17.21 22.46
N PRO A 11 5.85 -16.07 23.15
CA PRO A 11 4.71 -15.27 23.59
C PRO A 11 3.87 -14.81 22.38
N PRO A 12 2.56 -14.59 22.56
CA PRO A 12 1.73 -14.01 21.53
C PRO A 12 2.32 -12.72 21.00
N TYR A 13 2.05 -12.42 19.73
CA TYR A 13 2.36 -11.10 19.17
C TYR A 13 1.61 -10.03 19.97
N GLU A 14 2.36 -9.11 20.58
CA GLU A 14 1.81 -7.93 21.24
C GLU A 14 1.74 -6.79 20.21
N PRO A 15 0.54 -6.26 19.92
CA PRO A 15 0.37 -5.21 18.92
C PRO A 15 1.09 -3.93 19.35
N SER A 16 1.82 -3.32 18.41
CA SER A 16 2.46 -2.02 18.65
C SER A 16 1.39 -0.92 18.77
N SER A 17 1.48 -0.09 19.80
CA SER A 17 0.58 1.05 19.99
C SER A 17 0.87 2.23 19.06
N ALA A 18 1.99 2.22 18.33
CA ALA A 18 2.38 3.28 17.40
C ALA A 18 3.01 2.74 16.11
N LEU A 19 2.57 3.28 14.97
CA LEU A 19 3.26 3.16 13.69
C LEU A 19 4.46 4.11 13.68
N ARG A 20 5.68 3.59 13.86
CA ARG A 20 6.92 4.36 13.64
C ARG A 20 7.43 4.13 12.23
N LEU A 21 7.42 5.18 11.42
CA LEU A 21 8.05 5.21 10.12
C LEU A 21 9.38 5.95 10.22
N VAL A 22 10.47 5.23 9.95
CA VAL A 22 11.76 5.87 9.68
C VAL A 22 11.84 6.05 8.18
N ASP A 23 11.93 7.30 7.73
CA ASP A 23 12.15 7.58 6.32
C ASP A 23 13.51 7.04 5.89
N PRO A 24 13.58 6.40 4.71
CA PRO A 24 14.82 5.82 4.22
C PRO A 24 15.84 6.92 3.94
N THR A 25 17.08 6.67 4.38
CA THR A 25 18.21 7.54 4.10
C THR A 25 18.72 7.31 2.66
N PRO A 26 19.49 8.25 2.09
CA PRO A 26 20.17 8.02 0.81
C PRO A 26 21.04 6.74 0.81
N ASP A 27 21.66 6.42 1.95
CA ASP A 27 22.48 5.21 2.09
C ASP A 27 21.61 3.94 2.02
N ASP A 28 20.41 3.93 2.62
CA ASP A 28 19.47 2.80 2.51
C ASP A 28 19.09 2.52 1.05
N ILE A 29 18.89 3.60 0.27
CA ILE A 29 18.51 3.52 -1.14
C ILE A 29 19.68 3.02 -1.99
N ASN A 30 20.89 3.54 -1.77
CA ASN A 30 22.10 3.10 -2.47
C ASN A 30 22.45 1.64 -2.13
N ASN A 31 22.30 1.24 -0.86
CA ASN A 31 22.50 -0.14 -0.43
C ASN A 31 21.50 -1.10 -1.11
N ALA A 32 20.24 -0.68 -1.25
CA ALA A 32 19.25 -1.44 -1.98
C ALA A 32 19.62 -1.60 -3.47
N ALA A 33 20.06 -0.53 -4.13
CA ALA A 33 20.49 -0.57 -5.53
C ALA A 33 21.68 -1.54 -5.74
N ASN A 34 22.68 -1.46 -4.85
CA ASN A 34 23.84 -2.36 -4.85
C ASN A 34 23.42 -3.82 -4.63
N TRP A 35 22.49 -4.06 -3.71
CA TRP A 35 21.95 -5.39 -3.47
C TRP A 35 21.22 -5.95 -4.69
N VAL A 36 20.45 -5.13 -5.44
CA VAL A 36 19.81 -5.57 -6.69
C VAL A 36 20.89 -5.95 -7.71
N ALA A 37 21.92 -5.11 -7.89
CA ALA A 37 23.01 -5.40 -8.81
C ALA A 37 23.70 -6.73 -8.49
N GLN A 38 24.03 -6.97 -7.22
CA GLN A 38 24.67 -8.20 -6.76
C GLN A 38 23.76 -9.43 -6.89
N THR A 39 22.49 -9.32 -6.46
CA THR A 39 21.53 -10.42 -6.46
C THR A 39 21.23 -10.95 -7.86
N PHE A 40 21.24 -10.07 -8.85
CA PHE A 40 20.91 -10.41 -10.24
C PHE A 40 22.14 -10.41 -11.18
N ALA A 41 23.36 -10.38 -10.63
CA ALA A 41 24.61 -10.37 -11.39
C ALA A 41 24.68 -9.27 -12.48
N LEU A 42 24.21 -8.07 -12.15
CA LEU A 42 24.27 -6.89 -13.01
C LEU A 42 25.52 -6.07 -12.69
N ALA A 43 26.07 -5.39 -13.71
CA ALA A 43 27.27 -4.54 -13.53
C ALA A 43 27.02 -3.39 -12.55
N SER A 44 25.87 -2.72 -12.67
CA SER A 44 25.39 -1.71 -11.75
C SER A 44 23.89 -1.49 -11.95
N VAL A 45 23.23 -0.95 -10.93
CA VAL A 45 21.83 -0.51 -11.00
C VAL A 45 21.76 0.93 -10.49
N PRO A 46 21.58 1.93 -11.37
CA PRO A 46 21.31 3.29 -10.93
C PRO A 46 20.01 3.37 -10.14
N VAL A 47 19.95 4.25 -9.15
CA VAL A 47 18.71 4.57 -8.41
C VAL A 47 17.69 5.25 -9.32
N GLU A 48 18.17 6.21 -10.10
CA GLU A 48 17.37 6.94 -11.07
C GLU A 48 16.98 6.09 -12.27
N LEU A 49 15.90 6.49 -12.94
CA LEU A 49 15.42 5.83 -14.15
C LEU A 49 16.48 5.81 -15.24
N SER A 50 16.63 4.66 -15.91
CA SER A 50 17.41 4.58 -17.13
C SER A 50 16.84 5.49 -18.24
N PRO A 51 17.66 5.96 -19.20
CA PRO A 51 17.16 6.72 -20.34
C PRO A 51 16.08 5.98 -21.13
N GLU A 52 16.19 4.64 -21.22
CA GLU A 52 15.20 3.80 -21.88
C GLU A 52 13.83 3.89 -21.20
N LEU A 53 13.78 3.71 -19.87
CA LEU A 53 12.52 3.82 -19.11
C LEU A 53 11.96 5.24 -19.15
N ALA A 54 12.82 6.25 -18.95
CA ALA A 54 12.41 7.65 -18.92
C ALA A 54 11.84 8.14 -20.27
N GLN A 55 12.33 7.60 -21.39
CA GLN A 55 11.86 7.96 -22.73
C GLN A 55 10.73 7.07 -23.24
N HIS A 56 10.43 5.96 -22.56
CA HIS A 56 9.41 5.00 -22.99
C HIS A 56 8.03 5.68 -23.15
N PRO A 57 7.30 5.49 -24.27
CA PRO A 57 6.03 6.18 -24.52
C PRO A 57 4.96 5.97 -23.43
N LEU A 58 4.85 4.74 -22.90
CA LEU A 58 3.94 4.44 -21.77
C LEU A 58 4.32 5.22 -20.51
N PHE A 59 5.63 5.30 -20.19
CA PHE A 59 6.10 6.03 -19.02
C PHE A 59 5.79 7.52 -19.16
N ARG A 60 6.12 8.13 -20.31
CA ARG A 60 5.87 9.55 -20.56
C ARG A 60 4.37 9.86 -20.49
N ARG A 61 3.53 9.13 -21.23
CA ARG A 61 2.07 9.33 -21.22
C ARG A 61 1.49 9.12 -19.83
N GLY A 62 1.92 8.08 -19.11
CA GLY A 62 1.48 7.82 -17.74
C GLY A 62 1.79 8.98 -16.80
N ASN A 63 2.98 9.58 -16.91
CA ASN A 63 3.35 10.74 -16.10
C ASN A 63 2.59 12.01 -16.45
N GLU A 64 2.35 12.29 -17.74
CA GLU A 64 1.50 13.42 -18.14
C GLU A 64 0.08 13.27 -17.59
N LEU A 65 -0.50 12.08 -17.72
CA LEU A 65 -1.84 11.78 -17.17
C LEU A 65 -1.86 11.92 -15.64
N TRP A 66 -0.81 11.44 -14.96
CA TRP A 66 -0.69 11.55 -13.51
C TRP A 66 -0.62 13.02 -13.06
N ALA A 67 0.16 13.84 -13.77
CA ALA A 67 0.28 15.28 -13.51
C ALA A 67 -1.04 16.03 -13.74
N LEU A 68 -1.87 15.58 -14.69
CA LEU A 68 -3.22 16.09 -14.94
C LEU A 68 -4.28 15.59 -13.94
N GLY A 69 -3.90 14.71 -13.00
CA GLY A 69 -4.82 14.10 -12.04
C GLY A 69 -5.67 12.97 -12.63
N TRP A 70 -5.40 12.52 -13.86
CA TRP A 70 -6.08 11.41 -14.52
C TRP A 70 -5.47 10.08 -14.06
N GLN A 71 -5.62 9.82 -12.76
CA GLN A 71 -4.92 8.76 -12.04
C GLN A 71 -5.26 7.37 -12.59
N ARG A 72 -6.50 7.12 -13.01
CA ARG A 72 -6.92 5.80 -13.51
C ARG A 72 -6.24 5.48 -14.85
N GLU A 73 -6.22 6.45 -15.75
CA GLU A 73 -5.58 6.39 -17.05
C GLU A 73 -4.06 6.26 -16.89
N ALA A 74 -3.46 7.08 -16.02
CA ALA A 74 -2.05 6.99 -15.68
C ALA A 74 -1.65 5.60 -15.14
N THR A 75 -2.42 5.06 -14.18
CA THR A 75 -2.19 3.72 -13.64
C THR A 75 -2.28 2.65 -14.73
N ALA A 76 -3.18 2.78 -15.70
CA ALA A 76 -3.26 1.84 -16.82
C ALA A 76 -1.97 1.84 -17.66
N GLU A 77 -1.37 3.01 -17.91
CA GLU A 77 -0.08 3.13 -18.59
C GLU A 77 1.06 2.50 -17.79
N PHE A 78 1.12 2.77 -16.48
CA PHE A 78 2.13 2.19 -15.60
C PHE A 78 2.01 0.66 -15.51
N VAL A 79 0.77 0.13 -15.49
CA VAL A 79 0.52 -1.32 -15.53
C VAL A 79 0.96 -1.92 -16.86
N ALA A 80 0.72 -1.25 -17.99
CA ALA A 80 1.19 -1.70 -19.29
C ALA A 80 2.73 -1.71 -19.34
N LEU A 81 3.39 -0.67 -18.82
CA LEU A 81 4.85 -0.61 -18.71
C LEU A 81 5.41 -1.73 -17.84
N HIS A 82 4.80 -1.99 -16.68
CA HIS A 82 5.18 -3.11 -15.82
C HIS A 82 5.13 -4.44 -16.53
N ARG A 83 4.13 -4.68 -17.40
CA ARG A 83 4.03 -5.95 -18.14
C ARG A 83 5.21 -6.17 -19.09
N LEU A 84 5.75 -5.09 -19.67
CA LEU A 84 6.91 -5.16 -20.58
C LEU A 84 8.21 -5.44 -19.81
N TYR A 85 8.40 -4.76 -18.68
CA TYR A 85 9.64 -4.85 -17.89
C TYR A 85 9.53 -5.81 -16.69
N ARG A 86 8.50 -6.66 -16.62
CA ARG A 86 8.18 -7.48 -15.44
C ARG A 86 9.28 -8.45 -15.02
N ASP A 87 10.19 -8.79 -15.94
CA ASP A 87 11.30 -9.72 -15.71
C ASP A 87 12.66 -9.00 -15.63
N ASP A 88 12.66 -7.66 -15.70
CA ASP A 88 13.85 -6.83 -15.51
C ASP A 88 13.90 -6.30 -14.06
N PRO A 89 14.79 -6.84 -13.22
CA PRO A 89 14.88 -6.43 -11.82
C PRO A 89 15.39 -4.99 -11.64
N ALA A 90 16.26 -4.49 -12.52
CA ALA A 90 16.74 -3.12 -12.45
C ALA A 90 15.60 -2.14 -12.76
N ALA A 91 14.81 -2.43 -13.80
CA ALA A 91 13.64 -1.63 -14.13
C ALA A 91 12.58 -1.67 -13.01
N MET A 92 12.30 -2.84 -12.43
CA MET A 92 11.36 -2.92 -11.29
C MET A 92 11.83 -2.11 -10.08
N PHE A 93 13.14 -2.09 -9.79
CA PHE A 93 13.70 -1.26 -8.72
C PHE A 93 13.54 0.24 -9.01
N GLN A 94 13.99 0.69 -10.18
CA GLN A 94 13.95 2.11 -10.57
C GLN A 94 12.50 2.63 -10.65
N LEU A 95 11.59 1.85 -11.23
CA LEU A 95 10.18 2.19 -11.31
C LEU A 95 9.54 2.24 -9.92
N ALA A 96 9.82 1.28 -9.03
CA ALA A 96 9.31 1.32 -7.66
C ALA A 96 9.77 2.58 -6.91
N HIS A 97 11.07 2.89 -7.00
CA HIS A 97 11.66 4.09 -6.41
C HIS A 97 10.99 5.37 -6.93
N TYR A 98 10.86 5.49 -8.26
CA TYR A 98 10.24 6.64 -8.92
C TYR A 98 8.76 6.80 -8.56
N TYR A 99 7.97 5.72 -8.63
CA TYR A 99 6.54 5.80 -8.32
C TYR A 99 6.27 6.20 -6.88
N ARG A 100 7.14 5.79 -5.93
CA ARG A 100 7.06 6.28 -4.56
C ARG A 100 7.25 7.79 -4.49
N SER A 101 8.19 8.37 -5.24
CA SER A 101 8.49 9.81 -5.18
C SER A 101 7.33 10.68 -5.68
N ILE A 102 6.59 10.21 -6.69
CA ILE A 102 5.39 10.90 -7.22
C ILE A 102 4.08 10.49 -6.53
N ARG A 103 4.16 9.68 -5.47
CA ARG A 103 3.03 9.13 -4.70
C ARG A 103 2.07 8.25 -5.52
N ALA A 104 2.56 7.63 -6.58
CA ALA A 104 1.88 6.56 -7.30
C ALA A 104 2.02 5.23 -6.51
N TYR A 105 1.33 5.17 -5.38
CA TYR A 105 1.50 4.13 -4.36
C TYR A 105 1.31 2.70 -4.88
N ARG A 106 0.19 2.43 -5.57
CA ARG A 106 -0.09 1.10 -6.11
C ARG A 106 0.96 0.66 -7.15
N PRO A 107 1.30 1.47 -8.17
CA PRO A 107 2.41 1.17 -9.07
C PRO A 107 3.73 0.88 -8.34
N SER A 108 4.12 1.70 -7.36
CA SER A 108 5.32 1.49 -6.53
C SER A 108 5.31 0.11 -5.86
N ILE A 109 4.23 -0.21 -5.16
CA ILE A 109 4.08 -1.48 -4.42
C ILE A 109 4.14 -2.67 -5.37
N VAL A 110 3.49 -2.60 -6.53
CA VAL A 110 3.48 -3.68 -7.53
C VAL A 110 4.88 -3.94 -8.07
N ALA A 111 5.63 -2.90 -8.43
CA ALA A 111 7.00 -3.04 -8.92
C ALA A 111 7.93 -3.64 -7.86
N ALA A 112 7.88 -3.15 -6.62
CA ALA A 112 8.69 -3.68 -5.52
C ALA A 112 8.33 -5.13 -5.15
N THR A 113 7.04 -5.47 -5.14
CA THR A 113 6.58 -6.85 -4.90
C THR A 113 7.08 -7.78 -6.01
N ARG A 114 7.10 -7.31 -7.26
CA ARG A 114 7.65 -8.08 -8.38
C ARG A 114 9.16 -8.30 -8.22
N LEU A 115 9.91 -7.27 -7.83
CA LEU A 115 11.35 -7.39 -7.56
C LEU A 115 11.65 -8.43 -6.46
N ILE A 116 10.92 -8.39 -5.35
CA ILE A 116 11.06 -9.39 -4.27
C ILE A 116 10.78 -10.80 -4.80
N PHE A 117 9.74 -10.95 -5.62
CA PHE A 117 9.42 -12.24 -6.23
C PHE A 117 10.55 -12.75 -7.15
N LEU A 118 11.14 -11.87 -7.96
CA LEU A 118 12.26 -12.22 -8.84
C LEU A 118 13.50 -12.63 -8.06
N ALA A 119 13.76 -12.03 -6.90
CA ALA A 119 14.95 -12.31 -6.10
C ALA A 119 14.99 -13.74 -5.55
N ARG A 120 13.81 -14.35 -5.30
CA ARG A 120 13.68 -15.72 -4.73
C ARG A 120 14.44 -15.90 -3.41
N GLN A 121 14.58 -14.82 -2.65
CA GLN A 121 15.22 -14.81 -1.35
C GLN A 121 14.18 -14.57 -0.24
N PRO A 122 14.43 -15.05 0.99
CA PRO A 122 13.52 -14.83 2.11
C PRO A 122 13.48 -13.34 2.51
N LEU A 123 12.32 -12.85 2.96
CA LEU A 123 12.13 -11.43 3.31
C LEU A 123 13.22 -10.83 4.24
N PRO A 124 13.75 -11.54 5.26
CA PRO A 124 14.83 -11.00 6.11
C PRO A 124 16.15 -10.67 5.38
N SER A 125 16.35 -11.21 4.18
CA SER A 125 17.53 -10.91 3.34
C SER A 125 17.29 -9.80 2.32
N ILE A 126 16.03 -9.36 2.17
CA ILE A 126 15.67 -8.23 1.32
C ILE A 126 16.04 -6.92 2.05
N PRO A 127 16.74 -5.97 1.39
CA PRO A 127 17.04 -4.67 1.96
C PRO A 127 15.79 -3.97 2.50
N THR A 128 15.90 -3.36 3.68
CA THR A 128 14.80 -2.66 4.36
C THR A 128 14.08 -1.69 3.43
N TYR A 129 14.81 -0.93 2.61
CA TYR A 129 14.21 0.01 1.66
C TYR A 129 13.28 -0.67 0.63
N ILE A 130 13.68 -1.82 0.06
CA ILE A 130 12.85 -2.59 -0.87
C ILE A 130 11.63 -3.17 -0.15
N ALA A 131 11.83 -3.66 1.08
CA ALA A 131 10.73 -4.11 1.93
C ALA A 131 9.72 -2.99 2.22
N GLN A 132 10.21 -1.77 2.52
CA GLN A 132 9.38 -0.58 2.72
C GLN A 132 8.63 -0.13 1.45
N LEU A 133 9.20 -0.35 0.25
CA LEU A 133 8.49 -0.10 -1.00
C LEU A 133 7.35 -1.09 -1.24
N ALA A 134 7.54 -2.36 -0.88
CA ALA A 134 6.53 -3.41 -1.05
C ALA A 134 5.47 -3.41 0.06
N TYR A 135 5.84 -3.02 1.28
CA TYR A 135 4.97 -2.98 2.45
C TYR A 135 5.02 -1.59 3.13
N PRO A 136 4.61 -0.52 2.43
CA PRO A 136 4.59 0.81 2.99
C PRO A 136 3.45 0.97 4.00
N LEU A 137 3.61 1.91 4.94
CA LEU A 137 2.52 2.37 5.81
C LEU A 137 2.04 3.74 5.33
N TYR A 138 1.50 3.83 4.11
CA TYR A 138 0.91 5.08 3.64
C TYR A 138 -0.32 5.46 4.48
N TYR A 139 -0.56 6.76 4.64
CA TYR A 139 -1.63 7.30 5.50
C TYR A 139 -1.50 6.86 6.97
N ALA A 140 -0.27 6.64 7.45
CA ALA A 140 0.00 6.16 8.81
C ALA A 140 -0.63 7.04 9.89
N ASP A 141 -0.67 8.36 9.69
CA ASP A 141 -1.34 9.32 10.56
C ASP A 141 -2.85 9.04 10.66
N LEU A 142 -3.53 8.93 9.52
CA LEU A 142 -4.97 8.66 9.46
C LEU A 142 -5.31 7.27 10.04
N ILE A 143 -4.49 6.26 9.70
CA ILE A 143 -4.64 4.91 10.22
C ILE A 143 -4.45 4.91 11.73
N GLN A 144 -3.37 5.52 12.23
CA GLN A 144 -3.07 5.59 13.66
C GLN A 144 -4.23 6.26 14.43
N THR A 145 -4.72 7.40 13.95
CA THR A 145 -5.84 8.12 14.57
C THR A 145 -7.11 7.26 14.60
N ALA A 146 -7.51 6.67 13.47
CA ALA A 146 -8.72 5.86 13.40
C ALA A 146 -8.60 4.57 14.25
N SER A 147 -7.44 3.92 14.22
CA SER A 147 -7.15 2.72 15.02
C SER A 147 -7.23 2.99 16.51
N GLN A 148 -6.67 4.11 16.98
CA GLN A 148 -6.78 4.53 18.39
C GLN A 148 -8.23 4.79 18.79
N GLN A 149 -8.99 5.50 17.94
CA GLN A 149 -10.39 5.82 18.20
C GLN A 149 -11.25 4.56 18.39
N TYR A 150 -10.99 3.50 17.63
CA TYR A 150 -11.79 2.27 17.65
C TYR A 150 -11.11 1.07 18.33
N GLN A 151 -10.00 1.32 19.04
CA GLN A 151 -9.25 0.30 19.79
C GLN A 151 -8.89 -0.91 18.92
N LEU A 152 -8.34 -0.64 17.73
CA LEU A 152 -7.82 -1.63 16.80
C LEU A 152 -6.31 -1.50 16.68
N ASP A 153 -5.63 -2.61 16.40
CA ASP A 153 -4.21 -2.59 16.06
C ASP A 153 -4.00 -1.78 14.76
N PRO A 154 -3.17 -0.73 14.74
CA PRO A 154 -2.92 0.04 13.54
C PRO A 154 -2.24 -0.76 12.42
N LEU A 155 -1.46 -1.80 12.74
CA LEU A 155 -0.90 -2.70 11.72
C LEU A 155 -1.98 -3.59 11.11
N TYR A 156 -3.02 -3.96 11.87
CA TYR A 156 -4.18 -4.65 11.32
C TYR A 156 -4.91 -3.78 10.29
N VAL A 157 -5.22 -2.53 10.64
CA VAL A 157 -5.88 -1.58 9.74
C VAL A 157 -5.02 -1.26 8.50
N ALA A 158 -3.71 -1.08 8.67
CA ALA A 158 -2.78 -0.89 7.56
C ALA A 158 -2.73 -2.11 6.62
N SER A 159 -2.67 -3.32 7.19
CA SER A 159 -2.65 -4.57 6.41
C SER A 159 -3.92 -4.75 5.59
N LEU A 160 -5.08 -4.43 6.17
CA LEU A 160 -6.36 -4.49 5.49
C LEU A 160 -6.44 -3.44 4.38
N THR A 161 -6.06 -2.20 4.67
CA THR A 161 -6.02 -1.12 3.67
C THR A 161 -5.15 -1.48 2.47
N ARG A 162 -3.97 -2.07 2.72
CA ARG A 162 -3.10 -2.57 1.65
C ARG A 162 -3.74 -3.71 0.87
N GLN A 163 -4.40 -4.65 1.55
CA GLN A 163 -5.04 -5.81 0.91
C GLN A 163 -6.22 -5.39 0.02
N GLU A 164 -7.02 -4.42 0.47
CA GLU A 164 -8.25 -4.00 -0.21
C GLU A 164 -7.96 -3.13 -1.45
N SER A 165 -7.06 -2.15 -1.34
CA SER A 165 -6.82 -1.18 -2.43
C SER A 165 -5.38 -1.07 -2.86
N THR A 166 -4.43 -1.67 -2.13
CA THR A 166 -2.99 -1.37 -2.29
C THR A 166 -2.72 0.14 -2.18
N TYR A 167 -3.43 0.80 -1.25
CA TYR A 167 -3.36 2.24 -0.99
C TYR A 167 -3.82 3.15 -2.14
N GLU A 168 -4.66 2.65 -3.04
CA GLU A 168 -5.25 3.44 -4.13
C GLU A 168 -6.57 4.09 -3.68
N ALA A 169 -6.54 5.38 -3.35
CA ALA A 169 -7.69 6.07 -2.74
C ALA A 169 -8.89 6.22 -3.68
N ASN A 170 -8.67 6.23 -4.99
CA ASN A 170 -9.72 6.27 -6.01
C ASN A 170 -10.12 4.87 -6.53
N ALA A 171 -9.69 3.79 -5.86
CA ALA A 171 -10.00 2.43 -6.28
C ALA A 171 -11.51 2.17 -6.30
N VAL A 172 -11.99 1.53 -7.37
CA VAL A 172 -13.37 1.07 -7.51
C VAL A 172 -13.35 -0.38 -7.97
N SER A 173 -13.98 -1.28 -7.21
CA SER A 173 -14.08 -2.70 -7.60
C SER A 173 -15.13 -2.91 -8.70
N LEU A 174 -15.10 -4.09 -9.33
CA LEU A 174 -16.09 -4.49 -10.34
C LEU A 174 -17.53 -4.47 -9.80
N VAL A 175 -17.71 -4.77 -8.52
CA VAL A 175 -19.02 -4.78 -7.85
C VAL A 175 -19.34 -3.46 -7.13
N GLY A 176 -18.49 -2.45 -7.29
CA GLY A 176 -18.76 -1.08 -6.86
C GLY A 176 -18.24 -0.67 -5.48
N ALA A 177 -17.42 -1.50 -4.82
CA ALA A 177 -16.71 -1.13 -3.59
C ALA A 177 -15.73 0.02 -3.86
N ARG A 178 -15.55 0.96 -2.91
CA ARG A 178 -14.78 2.21 -3.16
C ARG A 178 -13.74 2.54 -2.09
N GLY A 179 -12.64 3.11 -2.57
CA GLY A 179 -11.60 3.75 -1.79
C GLY A 179 -10.64 2.79 -1.08
N LEU A 180 -9.89 3.33 -0.14
CA LEU A 180 -8.76 2.67 0.52
C LEU A 180 -9.10 1.34 1.20
N MET A 181 -10.28 1.26 1.84
CA MET A 181 -10.77 0.10 2.57
C MET A 181 -11.95 -0.59 1.86
N GLN A 182 -12.17 -0.28 0.56
CA GLN A 182 -13.17 -0.92 -0.31
C GLN A 182 -14.56 -1.06 0.33
N LEU A 183 -15.12 0.06 0.80
CA LEU A 183 -16.48 0.08 1.35
C LEU A 183 -17.52 -0.07 0.22
N MET A 184 -18.48 -0.97 0.43
CA MET A 184 -19.66 -1.06 -0.44
C MET A 184 -20.56 0.16 -0.24
N PRO A 185 -21.25 0.67 -1.28
CA PRO A 185 -22.11 1.85 -1.16
C PRO A 185 -23.19 1.73 -0.07
N THR A 186 -23.81 0.56 0.05
CA THR A 186 -24.82 0.27 1.08
C THR A 186 -24.22 0.29 2.48
N THR A 187 -23.06 -0.35 2.67
CA THR A 187 -22.31 -0.32 3.93
C THR A 187 -21.90 1.09 4.30
N ALA A 188 -21.42 1.88 3.34
CA ALA A 188 -20.99 3.24 3.58
C ALA A 188 -22.15 4.15 4.00
N ALA A 189 -23.34 3.99 3.40
CA ALA A 189 -24.53 4.73 3.80
C ALA A 189 -24.95 4.41 5.25
N ASP A 190 -24.93 3.13 5.64
CA ASP A 190 -25.21 2.71 7.03
C ASP A 190 -24.20 3.32 8.02
N VAL A 191 -22.90 3.20 7.70
CA VAL A 191 -21.83 3.76 8.53
C VAL A 191 -21.95 5.28 8.64
N ALA A 192 -22.23 5.99 7.54
CA ALA A 192 -22.39 7.44 7.56
C ALA A 192 -23.56 7.87 8.47
N SER A 193 -24.67 7.13 8.43
CA SER A 193 -25.81 7.36 9.33
C SER A 193 -25.42 7.14 10.79
N ARG A 194 -24.71 6.05 11.12
CA ARG A 194 -24.29 5.74 12.49
C ARG A 194 -23.24 6.71 13.04
N LEU A 195 -22.41 7.27 12.16
CA LEU A 195 -21.43 8.31 12.51
C LEU A 195 -22.01 9.73 12.48
N ASN A 196 -23.30 9.90 12.16
CA ASN A 196 -23.96 11.21 12.00
C ASN A 196 -23.20 12.15 11.04
N LEU A 197 -22.67 11.60 9.94
CA LEU A 197 -22.00 12.41 8.92
C LEU A 197 -23.04 13.18 8.11
N ALA A 198 -23.14 14.48 8.37
CA ALA A 198 -23.97 15.38 7.57
C ALA A 198 -23.50 15.43 6.12
N ASP A 199 -24.45 15.48 5.18
CA ASP A 199 -24.21 15.66 3.74
C ASP A 199 -23.29 14.61 3.09
N TYR A 200 -23.20 13.39 3.64
CA TYR A 200 -22.42 12.31 3.06
C TYR A 200 -22.83 12.02 1.61
N GLN A 201 -21.85 11.97 0.72
CA GLN A 201 -22.03 11.55 -0.66
C GLN A 201 -21.11 10.38 -0.99
N LEU A 202 -21.52 9.51 -1.91
CA LEU A 202 -20.71 8.36 -2.32
C LEU A 202 -19.33 8.76 -2.86
N GLY A 203 -19.22 9.98 -3.41
CA GLY A 203 -17.95 10.56 -3.85
C GLY A 203 -16.94 10.79 -2.72
N ASP A 204 -17.38 10.97 -1.47
CA ASP A 204 -16.49 11.18 -0.33
C ASP A 204 -15.61 9.97 -0.03
N LEU A 205 -16.00 8.77 -0.49
CA LEU A 205 -15.21 7.55 -0.28
C LEU A 205 -13.85 7.58 -0.98
N VAL A 206 -13.59 8.52 -1.90
CA VAL A 206 -12.25 8.70 -2.48
C VAL A 206 -11.31 9.52 -1.59
N ARG A 207 -11.85 10.16 -0.55
CA ARG A 207 -11.08 10.95 0.41
C ARG A 207 -10.48 10.02 1.47
N PRO A 208 -9.14 9.93 1.60
CA PRO A 208 -8.49 9.00 2.53
C PRO A 208 -8.98 9.10 3.97
N ASN A 209 -9.15 10.32 4.48
CA ASN A 209 -9.58 10.57 5.85
C ASN A 209 -10.99 10.05 6.14
N VAL A 210 -11.91 10.20 5.18
CA VAL A 210 -13.29 9.70 5.30
C VAL A 210 -13.30 8.17 5.20
N ASN A 211 -12.64 7.63 4.17
CA ASN A 211 -12.68 6.21 3.89
C ASN A 211 -12.01 5.36 4.99
N ILE A 212 -10.86 5.79 5.50
CA ILE A 212 -10.18 5.10 6.61
C ILE A 212 -11.02 5.17 7.89
N ALA A 213 -11.58 6.33 8.23
CA ALA A 213 -12.40 6.48 9.43
C ALA A 213 -13.65 5.58 9.38
N MET A 214 -14.40 5.63 8.27
CA MET A 214 -15.58 4.82 8.06
C MET A 214 -15.26 3.32 8.01
N GLY A 215 -14.19 2.94 7.31
CA GLY A 215 -13.77 1.54 7.19
C GLY A 215 -13.34 0.96 8.53
N THR A 216 -12.59 1.73 9.32
CA THR A 216 -12.15 1.34 10.67
C THR A 216 -13.33 1.21 11.63
N PHE A 217 -14.31 2.13 11.57
CA PHE A 217 -15.55 2.01 12.34
C PHE A 217 -16.33 0.74 11.98
N TYR A 218 -16.44 0.43 10.68
CA TYR A 218 -17.19 -0.73 10.20
C TYR A 218 -16.59 -2.05 10.73
N ILE A 219 -15.28 -2.22 10.63
CA ILE A 219 -14.61 -3.44 11.13
C ILE A 219 -14.68 -3.55 12.66
N ALA A 220 -14.60 -2.43 13.39
CA ALA A 220 -14.78 -2.42 14.85
C ALA A 220 -16.20 -2.85 15.23
N SER A 221 -17.21 -2.28 14.56
CA SER A 221 -18.61 -2.67 14.77
C SER A 221 -18.85 -4.15 14.50
N ALA A 222 -18.22 -4.70 13.45
CA ALA A 222 -18.33 -6.11 13.10
C ALA A 222 -17.64 -7.04 14.11
N ARG A 223 -16.52 -6.61 14.72
CA ARG A 223 -15.86 -7.31 15.83
C ARG A 223 -16.79 -7.37 17.03
N ASP A 224 -17.28 -6.21 17.46
CA ASP A 224 -18.09 -6.08 18.67
C ASP A 224 -19.41 -6.88 18.54
N PHE A 225 -20.02 -6.89 17.35
CA PHE A 225 -21.17 -7.76 17.06
C PHE A 225 -20.87 -9.25 17.24
N ARG A 226 -19.68 -9.72 16.83
CA ARG A 226 -19.27 -11.13 16.99
C ARG A 226 -18.98 -11.49 18.44
N ASP A 227 -18.48 -10.53 19.21
CA ASP A 227 -18.18 -10.70 20.63
C ASP A 227 -19.40 -10.44 21.54
N GLY A 228 -20.56 -10.11 20.96
CA GLY A 228 -21.83 -9.91 21.68
C GLY A 228 -21.96 -8.54 22.35
N SER A 229 -21.02 -7.62 22.15
CA SER A 229 -21.10 -6.24 22.64
C SER A 229 -21.76 -5.36 21.56
N VAL A 230 -23.04 -5.03 21.74
CA VAL A 230 -23.66 -3.99 20.91
C VAL A 230 -23.33 -2.64 21.55
N VAL A 231 -22.32 -1.95 21.04
CA VAL A 231 -22.18 -0.51 21.30
C VAL A 231 -23.16 0.18 20.35
N GLY A 232 -24.38 0.35 20.85
CA GLY A 232 -25.46 1.12 20.21
C GLY A 232 -25.23 2.61 20.33
#